data_AF-A0A081BI46-F1
#
_entry.id   AF-A0A081BI46-F1
#
_cell.length_a   1.000
_cell.length_b   1.000
_cell.length_c   1.000
_cell.angle_alpha   90.00
_cell.angle_beta   90.00
_cell.angle_gamma   90.00
#
_symmetry.space_group_name_H-M   'P 1'
#
loop_
_entity.id
_entity.type
_entity.pdbx_description
1 polymer ?
#
loop_
_entity_poly.entity_id
_entity_poly.type
_entity_poly.pdbx_seq_one_letter_code
_entity_poly.pdbx_strand_id
1 'polypeptide(L)' 'MAKQAKASKKANPTTYVVVEGDSEYLVSKKLGVSVGSLRDANTRFPAPYLKVGRKINVPQ' A
#
# COMPACT_ATOMS: atom_id res chain seq x y z
N MET A 1 -29.62 -9.90 1.72
CA MET A 1 -29.25 -8.65 2.42
C MET A 1 -28.16 -7.97 1.62
N ALA A 2 -28.48 -6.85 0.98
CA ALA A 2 -27.58 -6.10 0.10
C ALA A 2 -26.85 -4.99 0.87
N LYS A 3 -25.52 -4.90 0.70
CA LYS A 3 -24.64 -3.74 0.93
C LYS A 3 -23.24 -4.22 0.49
N GLN A 4 -22.53 -3.68 -0.48
CA GLN A 4 -22.59 -2.38 -1.17
C GLN A 4 -22.09 -2.56 -2.61
N ALA A 5 -22.70 -1.83 -3.54
CA ALA A 5 -22.06 -1.44 -4.79
C ALA A 5 -21.42 -0.05 -4.61
N LYS A 6 -20.35 0.20 -5.37
CA LYS A 6 -19.56 1.44 -5.55
C LYS A 6 -18.36 1.61 -4.61
N ALA A 7 -17.19 1.35 -5.18
CA ALA A 7 -16.20 2.41 -5.30
C ALA A 7 -15.59 2.28 -6.70
N SER A 8 -15.72 3.33 -7.51
CA SER A 8 -14.93 3.50 -8.71
C SER A 8 -13.49 3.13 -8.38
N LYS A 9 -12.88 2.24 -9.17
CA LYS A 9 -11.42 2.11 -9.23
C LYS A 9 -10.87 3.48 -9.59
N LYS A 10 -10.76 4.37 -8.60
CA LYS A 10 -9.78 5.43 -8.64
C LYS A 10 -8.51 4.67 -8.96
N ALA A 11 -7.90 4.99 -10.09
CA ALA A 11 -6.65 4.39 -10.52
C ALA A 11 -5.57 4.82 -9.53
N ASN A 12 -5.68 4.36 -8.28
CA ASN A 12 -4.69 4.49 -7.27
C ASN A 12 -3.51 3.70 -7.79
N PRO A 13 -2.31 4.29 -7.74
CA PRO A 13 -1.16 3.72 -8.39
C PRO A 13 -0.98 2.28 -7.86
N THR A 14 -0.96 1.30 -8.77
CA THR A 14 -0.74 -0.13 -8.45
C THR A 14 0.55 -0.33 -7.64
N THR A 15 1.44 0.66 -7.70
CA THR A 15 2.74 0.64 -7.05
C THR A 15 3.12 2.01 -6.51
N TYR A 16 3.79 2.04 -5.36
CA TYR A 16 4.30 3.23 -4.70
C TYR A 16 5.83 3.17 -4.61
N VAL A 17 6.51 4.30 -4.82
CA VAL A 17 7.97 4.40 -4.60
C VAL A 17 8.19 5.04 -3.24
N VAL A 18 8.83 4.30 -2.34
CA VAL A 18 9.12 4.74 -0.98
C VAL A 18 10.14 5.87 -1.03
N VAL A 19 9.88 6.96 -0.31
CA VAL A 19 10.81 8.10 -0.20
C VAL A 19 11.44 8.17 1.18
N GLU A 20 12.49 8.98 1.35
CA GLU A 20 13.11 9.20 2.66
C GLU A 20 12.09 9.72 3.67
N GLY A 21 12.11 9.16 4.88
CA GLY A 21 11.17 9.50 5.95
C GLY A 21 9.82 8.76 5.89
N ASP A 22 9.57 7.92 4.88
CA ASP A 22 8.40 7.05 4.89
C ASP A 22 8.54 5.92 5.91
N SER A 23 7.43 5.61 6.56
CA SER A 23 7.25 4.42 7.39
C SER A 23 6.00 3.67 6.96
N GLU A 24 5.88 2.40 7.33
CA GLU A 24 4.73 1.58 6.92
C GLU A 24 3.41 2.24 7.31
N TYR A 25 3.35 2.86 8.49
CA TYR A 25 2.19 3.59 8.98
C TYR A 25 1.91 4.87 8.18
N LEU A 26 2.94 5.69 7.89
CA LEU A 26 2.76 6.92 7.13
C LEU A 26 2.31 6.62 5.70
N VAL A 27 2.91 5.60 5.07
CA VAL A 27 2.57 5.17 3.72
C VAL A 27 1.16 4.57 3.70
N SER A 28 0.80 3.74 4.66
CA SER A 28 -0.55 3.18 4.75
C SER A 28 -1.61 4.28 4.89
N LYS A 29 -1.34 5.28 5.75
CA LYS A 29 -2.22 6.43 5.96
C LYS A 29 -2.33 7.32 4.72
N LYS A 30 -1.22 7.60 4.05
CA LYS A 30 -1.19 8.37 2.78
C LYS A 30 -1.98 7.67 1.68
N LEU A 31 -1.90 6.35 1.60
CA LEU A 31 -2.52 5.53 0.56
C LEU A 31 -3.95 5.09 0.91
N GLY A 32 -4.39 5.30 2.16
CA GLY A 32 -5.71 4.89 2.63
C GLY A 32 -5.87 3.37 2.79
N VAL A 33 -4.77 2.66 3.07
CA VAL A 33 -4.73 1.21 3.22
C VAL A 33 -4.26 0.83 4.62
N SER A 34 -4.48 -0.42 5.01
CA SER A 34 -3.96 -0.97 6.26
C SER A 34 -2.50 -1.38 6.11
N VAL A 35 -1.70 -1.23 7.18
CA VAL A 35 -0.31 -1.70 7.24
C VAL A 35 -0.22 -3.21 6.97
N GLY A 36 -1.16 -4.00 7.50
CA GLY A 36 -1.25 -5.44 7.24
C GLY A 36 -1.37 -5.73 5.75
N SER A 37 -2.36 -5.12 5.08
CA SER A 37 -2.55 -5.27 3.63
C SER A 37 -1.32 -4.86 2.83
N LEU A 38 -0.58 -3.82 3.24
CA LEU A 38 0.68 -3.45 2.61
C LEU A 38 1.75 -4.54 2.79
N ARG A 39 1.88 -5.14 3.97
CA ARG A 39 2.77 -6.28 4.21
C ARG A 39 2.39 -7.48 3.35
N ASP A 40 1.12 -7.85 3.35
CA ASP A 40 0.59 -8.99 2.60
C ASP A 40 0.84 -8.84 1.08
N ALA A 41 0.60 -7.64 0.54
CA ALA A 41 0.84 -7.33 -0.87
C ALA A 41 2.33 -7.31 -1.25
N ASN A 42 3.23 -7.26 -0.27
CA ASN A 42 4.68 -7.12 -0.45
C ASN A 42 5.50 -8.23 0.22
N THR A 43 4.89 -9.36 0.54
CA THR A 43 5.53 -10.56 1.15
C THR A 43 6.72 -11.11 0.36
N ARG A 44 6.79 -10.83 -0.94
CA ARG A 44 7.94 -11.17 -1.80
C ARG A 44 9.23 -10.42 -1.44
N PHE A 45 9.14 -9.35 -0.66
CA PHE A 45 10.31 -8.60 -0.20
C PHE A 45 10.66 -8.99 1.25
N PRO A 46 11.94 -9.22 1.56
CA PRO A 46 12.35 -9.45 2.94
C PRO A 46 12.16 -8.19 3.78
N ALA A 47 11.83 -8.38 5.06
CA ALA A 47 11.76 -7.27 6.01
C ALA A 47 13.16 -6.65 6.23
N PRO A 48 13.26 -5.30 6.31
CA PRO A 48 12.22 -4.33 6.02
C PRO A 48 11.94 -4.22 4.50
N TYR A 49 10.67 -4.39 4.11
CA TYR A 49 10.26 -4.31 2.71
C TYR A 49 10.11 -2.88 2.21
N LEU A 50 9.81 -1.92 3.10
CA LEU A 50 9.89 -0.49 2.83
C LEU A 50 11.37 -0.07 2.86
N LYS A 51 11.98 0.07 1.69
CA LYS A 51 13.30 0.70 1.51
C LYS A 51 13.15 1.90 0.60
N VAL A 52 13.81 3.02 0.93
CA VAL A 52 13.83 4.22 0.08
C VAL A 52 14.23 3.85 -1.35
N GLY A 53 13.51 4.42 -2.33
CA GLY A 53 13.66 4.14 -3.76
C GLY A 53 13.03 2.83 -4.22
N ARG A 54 12.49 2.01 -3.31
CA ARG A 54 11.85 0.74 -3.68
C ARG A 54 10.42 0.95 -4.14
N LYS A 55 10.07 0.22 -5.20
CA LYS A 55 8.72 0.08 -5.70
C LYS A 55 7.97 -1.03 -4.94
N ILE A 56 6.97 -0.65 -4.15
CA ILE A 56 6.09 -1.58 -3.42
C ILE A 56 4.71 -1.64 -4.09
N ASN A 57 4.01 -2.76 -3.96
CA ASN A 57 2.61 -2.88 -4.37
C ASN A 57 1.69 -2.18 -3.37
N VAL A 58 0.64 -1.53 -3.87
CA VAL A 58 -0.40 -0.92 -3.04
C VAL A 58 -1.68 -1.78 -3.16
N PRO A 59 -2.17 -2.37 -2.05
CA PRO A 59 -3.44 -3.10 -2.06
C PRO A 59 -4.62 -2.14 -2.28
N GLN A 60 -5.70 -2.61 -2.91
CA GLN A 60 -6.93 -1.85 -3.15
C GLN A 60 -8.08 -2.38 -2.31
#